data_AF-A0A536PEI4-F1
#
_entry.id   AF-A0A536PEI4-F1
#
_cell.length_a   1.000
_cell.length_b   1.000
_cell.length_c   1.000
_cell.angle_alpha   90.00
_cell.angle_beta   90.00
_cell.angle_gamma   90.00
#
_symmetry.space_group_name_H-M   'P 1'
#
loop_
_entity.id
_entity.type
_entity.pdbx_description
1 polymer ?
#
loop_
_entity_poly.entity_id
_entity_poly.type
_entity_poly.pdbx_seq_one_letter_code
_entity_poly.pdbx_strand_id
1 'polypeptide(L)'
;MSTRQCANGSSPSLRSRAVTSSRSLKLYFLERFLYRLSISRSRDSFLLKGALLFFARAEPEARPFTRPTKDIDLEALAMEPDLDGLRRIVAVIAAIAAPEDGVRFDPESVSVESIREDDRYGGLRVHLDAYLGKARDRIQIDVGFGDAVTPGPVVLTYPTFLP
;
A
#
# COMPACT_ATOMS: atom_id res chain seq x y z
N MET A 1 8.05 -20.76 5.16
CA MET A 1 8.27 -22.23 5.11
C MET A 1 9.58 -22.58 5.85
N SER A 2 9.73 -23.80 6.40
CA SER A 2 10.52 -24.16 7.63
C SER A 2 11.77 -25.05 7.45
N THR A 3 12.76 -24.94 8.38
CA THR A 3 13.64 -26.02 8.94
C THR A 3 14.26 -25.61 10.31
N ARG A 4 14.70 -26.59 11.16
CA ARG A 4 14.96 -26.53 12.64
C ARG A 4 16.46 -26.41 13.07
N GLN A 5 16.74 -25.89 14.29
CA GLN A 5 17.86 -26.31 15.18
C GLN A 5 17.65 -25.98 16.69
N CYS A 6 18.43 -26.62 17.58
CA CYS A 6 18.20 -26.92 19.02
C CYS A 6 18.48 -25.83 20.10
N ALA A 7 17.98 -26.12 21.31
CA ALA A 7 17.79 -25.27 22.50
C ALA A 7 19.03 -25.02 23.40
N ASN A 8 19.03 -23.86 24.10
CA ASN A 8 19.12 -23.82 25.57
C ASN A 8 18.93 -22.41 26.18
N GLY A 9 17.97 -22.31 27.10
CA GLY A 9 18.06 -21.63 28.40
C GLY A 9 18.28 -20.12 28.50
N SER A 10 17.20 -19.36 28.72
CA SER A 10 16.94 -18.58 29.95
C SER A 10 15.83 -17.56 29.66
N SER A 11 14.78 -17.59 30.48
CA SER A 11 13.57 -16.77 30.30
C SER A 11 13.79 -15.35 30.81
N PRO A 12 13.57 -14.32 29.98
CA PRO A 12 12.88 -13.13 30.41
C PRO A 12 11.42 -13.26 29.97
N SER A 13 10.49 -13.05 30.89
CA SER A 13 9.08 -12.91 30.54
C SER A 13 8.91 -11.68 29.64
N LEU A 14 9.01 -11.89 28.33
CA LEU A 14 8.58 -10.93 27.34
C LEU A 14 7.07 -10.93 27.37
N ARG A 15 6.50 -10.07 28.20
CA ARG A 15 5.15 -9.57 27.98
C ARG A 15 5.15 -9.05 26.55
N SER A 16 4.52 -9.78 25.64
CA SER A 16 4.20 -9.33 24.29
C SER A 16 3.31 -8.11 24.44
N ARG A 17 3.92 -6.93 24.51
CA ARG A 17 3.22 -5.67 24.38
C ARG A 17 2.81 -5.62 22.91
N ALA A 18 1.62 -6.14 22.59
CA ALA A 18 0.90 -5.84 21.38
C ALA A 18 0.51 -4.35 21.45
N VAL A 19 1.52 -3.48 21.35
CA VAL A 19 1.32 -2.08 21.04
C VAL A 19 1.21 -2.07 19.53
N THR A 20 -0.01 -2.26 19.02
CA THR A 20 -0.31 -1.85 17.65
C THR A 20 -0.18 -0.34 17.63
N SER A 21 1.03 0.15 17.40
CA SER A 21 1.27 1.57 17.12
C SER A 21 0.41 1.96 15.92
N SER A 22 -0.24 3.11 15.95
CA SER A 22 -1.04 3.62 14.81
C SER A 22 -0.24 3.58 13.48
N ARG A 23 1.07 3.72 13.59
CA ARG A 23 2.05 3.60 12.48
C ARG A 23 2.06 2.22 11.82
N SER A 24 2.01 1.14 12.60
CA SER A 24 2.00 -0.22 12.07
C SER A 24 0.69 -0.55 11.37
N LEU A 25 -0.42 -0.02 11.89
CA LEU A 25 -1.74 -0.22 11.30
C LEU A 25 -1.88 0.46 9.94
N LYS A 26 -1.44 1.73 9.81
CA LYS A 26 -1.48 2.44 8.53
C LYS A 26 -0.68 1.71 7.47
N LEU A 27 0.57 1.34 7.77
CA LEU A 27 1.42 0.60 6.83
C LEU A 27 0.79 -0.75 6.42
N TYR A 28 0.12 -1.43 7.36
CA TYR A 28 -0.62 -2.64 7.04
C TYR A 28 -1.76 -2.37 6.05
N PHE A 29 -2.56 -1.30 6.25
CA PHE A 29 -3.59 -0.93 5.27
C PHE A 29 -3.01 -0.59 3.89
N LEU A 30 -1.89 0.14 3.82
CA LEU A 30 -1.24 0.47 2.55
C LEU A 30 -0.75 -0.82 1.84
N GLU A 31 -0.08 -1.72 2.57
CA GLU A 31 0.32 -3.03 2.05
C GLU A 31 -0.89 -3.83 1.52
N ARG A 32 -1.98 -3.88 2.30
CA ARG A 32 -3.17 -4.67 1.94
C ARG A 32 -3.94 -4.10 0.77
N PHE A 33 -3.83 -2.79 0.51
CA PHE A 33 -4.31 -2.20 -0.74
C PHE A 33 -3.41 -2.58 -1.92
N LEU A 34 -2.08 -2.49 -1.77
CA LEU A 34 -1.12 -2.90 -2.81
C LEU A 34 -1.27 -4.38 -3.19
N TYR A 35 -1.54 -5.25 -2.21
CA TYR A 35 -1.88 -6.65 -2.47
C TYR A 35 -3.10 -6.76 -3.39
N ARG A 36 -4.22 -6.09 -3.06
CA ARG A 36 -5.43 -6.10 -3.88
C ARG A 36 -5.18 -5.54 -5.27
N LEU A 37 -4.41 -4.46 -5.40
CA LEU A 37 -3.98 -3.91 -6.68
C LEU A 37 -3.21 -4.96 -7.50
N SER A 38 -2.26 -5.68 -6.89
CA SER A 38 -1.41 -6.67 -7.57
C SER A 38 -2.18 -7.86 -8.16
N ILE A 39 -3.30 -8.25 -7.55
CA ILE A 39 -4.18 -9.32 -8.03
C ILE A 39 -5.38 -8.80 -8.84
N SER A 40 -5.51 -7.49 -9.01
CA SER A 40 -6.59 -6.86 -9.77
C SER A 40 -6.32 -6.89 -11.27
N ARG A 41 -7.37 -6.64 -12.06
CA ARG A 41 -7.24 -6.41 -13.51
C ARG A 41 -6.45 -5.14 -13.85
N SER A 42 -6.31 -4.22 -12.90
CA SER A 42 -5.61 -2.95 -13.07
C SER A 42 -4.14 -3.02 -12.67
N ARG A 43 -3.61 -4.21 -12.33
CA ARG A 43 -2.22 -4.36 -11.87
C ARG A 43 -1.20 -3.76 -12.84
N ASP A 44 -1.43 -3.93 -14.14
CA ASP A 44 -0.51 -3.52 -15.21
C ASP A 44 -0.81 -2.08 -15.67
N SER A 45 -1.79 -1.42 -15.05
CA SER A 45 -2.16 -0.02 -15.30
C SER A 45 -1.45 0.96 -14.36
N PHE A 46 -0.76 0.49 -13.32
CA PHE A 46 -0.11 1.34 -12.33
C PHE A 46 1.30 0.86 -11.98
N LEU A 47 2.20 1.80 -11.71
CA LEU A 47 3.53 1.52 -11.14
C LEU A 47 3.67 2.12 -9.75
N LEU A 48 4.20 1.34 -8.82
CA LEU A 48 4.56 1.84 -7.50
C LEU A 48 5.78 2.77 -7.57
N LYS A 49 5.65 3.95 -6.98
CA LYS A 49 6.70 4.96 -6.83
C LYS A 49 6.92 5.29 -5.35
N GLY A 50 7.74 6.31 -5.12
CA GLY A 50 7.84 6.98 -3.83
C GLY A 50 8.36 6.11 -2.70
N ALA A 51 7.94 6.44 -1.48
CA ALA A 51 8.55 5.90 -0.27
C ALA A 51 8.21 4.42 -0.02
N LEU A 52 7.05 3.92 -0.47
CA LEU A 52 6.73 2.48 -0.39
C LEU A 52 7.64 1.65 -1.32
N LEU A 53 8.03 2.17 -2.49
CA LEU A 53 9.01 1.50 -3.35
C LEU A 53 10.38 1.38 -2.65
N PHE A 54 10.85 2.46 -2.02
CA PHE A 54 12.11 2.44 -1.27
C PHE A 54 12.03 1.52 -0.04
N PHE A 55 10.88 1.47 0.63
CA PHE A 55 10.64 0.52 1.72
C PHE A 55 10.78 -0.94 1.26
N ALA A 56 10.18 -1.28 0.11
CA ALA A 56 10.24 -2.64 -0.43
C ALA A 56 11.66 -3.06 -0.85
N ARG A 57 12.47 -2.11 -1.34
CA ARG A 57 13.86 -2.33 -1.75
C ARG A 57 14.86 -2.29 -0.59
N ALA A 58 14.48 -1.76 0.58
CA ALA A 58 15.35 -1.70 1.73
C ALA A 58 15.61 -3.11 2.30
N GLU A 59 16.85 -3.32 2.74
CA GLU A 59 17.24 -4.50 3.51
C GLU A 59 16.34 -4.64 4.76
N PRO A 60 16.00 -5.88 5.19
CA PRO A 60 15.12 -6.11 6.32
C PRO A 60 15.52 -5.33 7.59
N GLU A 61 16.81 -5.20 7.85
CA GLU A 61 17.39 -4.50 9.01
C GLU A 61 17.26 -2.97 8.90
N ALA A 62 17.16 -2.44 7.67
CA ALA A 62 17.03 -1.02 7.40
C ALA A 62 15.57 -0.54 7.40
N ARG A 63 14.60 -1.44 7.17
CA ARG A 63 13.16 -1.10 7.11
C ARG A 63 12.62 -0.37 8.34
N PRO A 64 12.97 -0.74 9.59
CA PRO A 64 12.50 -0.02 10.79
C PRO A 64 12.92 1.45 10.83
N PHE A 65 14.02 1.80 10.14
CA PHE A 65 14.60 3.13 10.10
C PHE A 65 14.16 3.95 8.88
N THR A 66 13.44 3.33 7.94
CA THR A 66 12.83 4.08 6.83
C THR A 66 11.80 5.07 7.37
N ARG A 67 11.80 6.28 6.78
CA ARG A 67 10.80 7.30 7.12
C ARG A 67 9.41 6.70 6.86
N PRO A 68 8.48 6.77 7.83
CA PRO A 68 7.14 6.27 7.61
C PRO A 68 6.48 7.08 6.50
N THR A 69 6.11 6.39 5.42
CA THR A 69 5.23 6.95 4.39
C THR A 69 3.77 6.86 4.82
N LYS A 70 2.95 7.80 4.37
CA LYS A 70 1.55 7.92 4.80
C LYS A 70 0.56 7.55 3.70
N ASP A 71 1.08 7.34 2.51
CA ASP A 71 0.42 7.30 1.23
C ASP A 71 1.08 6.26 0.32
N ILE A 72 0.33 5.89 -0.71
CA ILE A 72 0.80 5.11 -1.85
C ILE A 72 0.98 6.08 -3.01
N ASP A 73 2.19 6.17 -3.55
CA ASP A 73 2.46 6.90 -4.79
C ASP A 73 2.41 5.93 -5.97
N LEU A 74 1.53 6.18 -6.93
CA LEU A 74 1.39 5.41 -8.17
C LEU A 74 1.63 6.29 -9.38
N GLU A 75 2.12 5.68 -10.47
CA GLU A 75 2.05 6.26 -11.80
C GLU A 75 1.04 5.49 -12.64
N ALA A 76 0.08 6.19 -13.25
CA ALA A 76 -0.84 5.56 -14.19
C ALA A 76 -0.17 5.38 -15.56
N LEU A 77 -0.27 4.16 -16.12
CA LEU A 77 0.27 3.82 -17.43
C LEU A 77 -0.80 3.93 -18.50
N ALA A 78 -0.51 4.72 -19.55
CA ALA A 78 -1.37 4.91 -20.71
C ALA A 78 -2.83 5.29 -20.33
N MET A 79 -2.97 6.11 -19.30
CA MET A 79 -4.24 6.61 -18.77
C MET A 79 -4.19 8.14 -18.76
N GLU A 80 -5.31 8.78 -19.10
CA GLU A 80 -5.50 10.22 -18.92
C GLU A 80 -6.11 10.50 -17.53
N PRO A 81 -5.87 11.67 -16.93
CA PRO A 81 -6.52 12.05 -15.68
C PRO A 81 -8.06 12.04 -15.79
N ASP A 82 -8.72 11.08 -15.12
CA ASP A 82 -10.18 10.96 -15.02
C ASP A 82 -10.58 10.66 -13.57
N LEU A 83 -11.24 11.62 -12.90
CA LEU A 83 -11.66 11.49 -11.51
C LEU A 83 -12.65 10.34 -11.31
N ASP A 84 -13.63 10.22 -12.20
CA ASP A 84 -14.67 9.20 -12.10
C ASP A 84 -14.13 7.82 -12.47
N GLY A 85 -13.26 7.78 -13.50
CA GLY A 85 -12.52 6.59 -13.89
C GLY A 85 -11.67 6.05 -12.76
N LEU A 86 -10.86 6.91 -12.13
CA LEU A 86 -10.00 6.52 -11.03
C LEU A 86 -10.82 6.11 -9.79
N ARG A 87 -11.93 6.82 -9.47
CA ARG A 87 -12.86 6.42 -8.41
C ARG A 87 -13.36 4.99 -8.63
N ARG A 88 -13.83 4.68 -9.85
CA ARG A 88 -14.33 3.34 -10.19
C ARG A 88 -13.24 2.28 -10.07
N ILE A 89 -12.04 2.55 -10.57
CA ILE A 89 -10.91 1.62 -10.51
C ILE A 89 -10.56 1.30 -9.05
N VAL A 90 -10.41 2.33 -8.21
CA VAL A 90 -10.06 2.15 -6.79
C VAL A 90 -11.18 1.43 -6.04
N ALA A 91 -12.45 1.75 -6.31
CA ALA A 91 -13.58 1.05 -5.70
C ALA A 91 -13.59 -0.45 -6.07
N VAL A 92 -13.30 -0.79 -7.33
CA VAL A 92 -13.18 -2.19 -7.76
C VAL A 92 -12.03 -2.90 -7.06
N ILE A 93 -10.86 -2.26 -6.91
CA ILE A 93 -9.72 -2.82 -6.18
C ILE A 93 -10.07 -3.02 -4.70
N ALA A 94 -10.68 -2.02 -4.07
CA ALA A 94 -11.10 -2.04 -2.67
C ALA A 94 -12.10 -3.17 -2.36
N ALA A 95 -12.96 -3.50 -3.32
CA ALA A 95 -13.97 -4.55 -3.21
C ALA A 95 -13.40 -5.98 -3.34
N ILE A 96 -12.12 -6.15 -3.72
CA ILE A 96 -11.51 -7.48 -3.80
C ILE A 96 -11.44 -8.12 -2.42
N ALA A 97 -12.07 -9.28 -2.28
CA ALA A 97 -12.11 -10.05 -1.04
C ALA A 97 -10.73 -10.70 -0.76
N ALA A 98 -10.25 -10.51 0.47
CA ALA A 98 -9.06 -11.16 1.01
C ALA A 98 -9.29 -11.42 2.51
N PRO A 99 -10.19 -12.36 2.86
CA PRO A 99 -10.63 -12.57 4.25
C PRO A 99 -9.51 -12.95 5.21
N GLU A 100 -8.40 -13.49 4.70
CA GLU A 100 -7.21 -13.89 5.47
C GLU A 100 -6.46 -12.72 6.13
N ASP A 101 -6.62 -11.50 5.63
CA ASP A 101 -5.94 -10.31 6.16
C ASP A 101 -6.77 -9.52 7.18
N GLY A 102 -8.07 -9.82 7.30
CA GLY A 102 -8.99 -9.12 8.20
C GLY A 102 -9.23 -7.63 7.87
N VAL A 103 -8.67 -7.12 6.76
CA VAL A 103 -8.84 -5.76 6.29
C VAL A 103 -10.09 -5.66 5.44
N ARG A 104 -10.93 -4.68 5.78
CA ARG A 104 -12.06 -4.26 4.95
C ARG A 104 -11.81 -2.84 4.48
N PHE A 105 -11.81 -2.64 3.17
CA PHE A 105 -11.95 -1.30 2.58
C PHE A 105 -13.42 -0.99 2.35
N ASP A 106 -13.79 0.29 2.37
CA ASP A 106 -15.13 0.74 2.00
C ASP A 106 -15.14 1.34 0.58
N PRO A 107 -15.57 0.61 -0.46
CA PRO A 107 -15.59 1.09 -1.84
C PRO A 107 -16.44 2.34 -2.05
N GLU A 108 -17.47 2.57 -1.22
CA GLU A 108 -18.34 3.73 -1.36
C GLU A 108 -17.67 5.02 -0.84
N SER A 109 -16.72 4.87 0.09
CA SER A 109 -15.96 5.98 0.69
C SER A 109 -14.93 6.63 -0.24
N VAL A 110 -14.70 6.07 -1.44
CA VAL A 110 -13.65 6.52 -2.37
C VAL A 110 -13.92 7.95 -2.82
N SER A 111 -13.08 8.91 -2.42
CA SER A 111 -13.15 10.28 -2.93
C SER A 111 -11.89 10.60 -3.72
N VAL A 112 -12.04 11.28 -4.85
CA VAL A 112 -10.92 11.67 -5.73
C VAL A 112 -10.91 13.17 -5.88
N GLU A 113 -9.73 13.78 -5.74
CA GLU A 113 -9.51 15.21 -5.95
C GLU A 113 -8.27 15.44 -6.81
N SER A 114 -8.25 16.54 -7.57
CA SER A 114 -7.06 16.94 -8.31
C SER A 114 -6.03 17.53 -7.35
N ILE A 115 -4.77 17.10 -7.47
CA ILE A 115 -3.63 17.73 -6.82
C ILE A 115 -2.82 18.47 -7.87
N ARG A 116 -2.46 19.72 -7.55
CA ARG A 116 -1.59 20.52 -8.41
C ARG A 116 -0.15 20.11 -8.12
N GLU A 117 0.42 19.36 -9.05
CA GLU A 117 1.87 19.27 -9.19
C GLU A 117 2.29 20.26 -10.28
N ASP A 118 3.52 20.77 -10.23
CA ASP A 118 4.08 21.72 -11.22
C ASP A 118 4.25 21.12 -12.63
N ASP A 119 3.65 19.95 -12.90
CA ASP A 119 3.79 19.18 -14.13
C ASP A 119 2.56 19.26 -15.04
N ARG A 120 2.75 18.96 -16.34
CA ARG A 120 1.84 19.32 -17.45
C ARG A 120 0.41 18.76 -17.36
N TYR A 121 0.17 17.68 -16.61
CA TYR A 121 -1.14 17.01 -16.51
C TYR A 121 -1.76 17.03 -15.11
N GLY A 122 -0.99 17.38 -14.07
CA GLY A 122 -1.40 17.28 -12.67
C GLY A 122 -1.62 15.84 -12.19
N GLY A 123 -1.70 15.66 -10.87
CA GLY A 123 -1.97 14.36 -10.24
C GLY A 123 -3.40 14.25 -9.73
N LEU A 124 -3.84 13.03 -9.41
CA LEU A 124 -5.09 12.78 -8.70
C LEU A 124 -4.79 12.14 -7.35
N ARG A 125 -5.42 12.64 -6.30
CA ARG A 125 -5.39 12.08 -4.95
C ARG A 125 -6.67 11.35 -4.66
N VAL A 126 -6.55 10.13 -4.16
CA VAL A 126 -7.65 9.29 -3.72
C VAL A 126 -7.58 9.12 -2.22
N HIS A 127 -8.74 9.21 -1.58
CA HIS A 127 -8.91 8.79 -0.19
C HIS A 127 -9.87 7.60 -0.11
N LEU A 128 -9.53 6.64 0.76
CA LEU A 128 -10.28 5.41 0.95
C LEU A 128 -10.28 5.03 2.43
N ASP A 129 -11.45 4.74 2.99
CA ASP A 129 -11.59 4.28 4.37
C ASP A 129 -11.24 2.79 4.48
N ALA A 130 -10.46 2.44 5.50
CA ALA A 130 -9.98 1.10 5.78
C ALA A 130 -10.24 0.72 7.24
N TYR A 131 -10.53 -0.56 7.46
CA TYR A 131 -10.94 -1.10 8.76
C TYR A 131 -10.22 -2.41 9.07
N LEU A 132 -9.81 -2.59 10.33
CA LEU A 132 -9.32 -3.85 10.90
C LEU A 132 -10.00 -4.05 12.26
N GLY A 133 -11.01 -4.91 12.30
CA GLY A 133 -11.89 -5.03 13.46
C GLY A 133 -12.57 -3.68 13.77
N LYS A 134 -12.32 -3.13 14.97
CA LYS A 134 -12.81 -1.80 15.39
C LYS A 134 -11.89 -0.64 15.00
N ALA A 135 -10.66 -0.94 14.57
CA ALA A 135 -9.71 0.08 14.17
C ALA A 135 -10.06 0.60 12.78
N ARG A 136 -9.91 1.91 12.56
CA ARG A 136 -10.16 2.57 11.28
C ARG A 136 -9.05 3.56 10.96
N ASP A 137 -8.76 3.72 9.68
CA ASP A 137 -7.90 4.77 9.16
C ASP A 137 -8.36 5.16 7.75
N ARG A 138 -7.96 6.33 7.28
CA ARG A 138 -8.18 6.77 5.91
C ARG A 138 -6.84 6.74 5.20
N ILE A 139 -6.73 5.91 4.16
CA ILE A 139 -5.52 5.83 3.34
C ILE A 139 -5.58 6.83 2.21
N GLN A 140 -4.40 7.24 1.76
CA GLN A 140 -4.21 8.17 0.66
C GLN A 140 -3.44 7.46 -0.46
N ILE A 141 -3.90 7.62 -1.69
CA ILE A 141 -3.25 7.10 -2.90
C ILE A 141 -3.12 8.27 -3.86
N ASP A 142 -1.89 8.65 -4.16
CA ASP A 142 -1.59 9.71 -5.11
C ASP A 142 -1.20 9.07 -6.44
N VAL A 143 -1.78 9.56 -7.52
CA VAL A 143 -1.63 9.01 -8.88
C VAL A 143 -1.11 10.11 -9.80
N GLY A 144 0.12 9.94 -10.27
CA GLY A 144 0.71 10.73 -11.35
C GLY A 144 0.32 10.21 -12.73
N PHE A 145 0.43 11.08 -13.73
CA PHE A 145 0.10 10.80 -15.12
C PHE A 145 1.16 11.38 -16.07
N GLY A 146 1.52 10.59 -17.08
CA GLY A 146 2.32 11.07 -18.21
C GLY A 146 3.83 10.97 -18.04
N ASP A 147 4.33 10.34 -16.98
CA ASP A 147 5.77 10.16 -16.81
C ASP A 147 6.33 9.09 -17.75
N ALA A 148 7.43 9.43 -18.44
CA ALA A 148 8.21 8.46 -19.17
C ALA A 148 8.91 7.50 -18.20
N VAL A 149 8.56 6.22 -18.26
CA VAL A 149 9.17 5.19 -17.42
C VAL A 149 10.42 4.65 -18.12
N THR A 150 11.60 5.06 -17.65
CA THR A 150 12.89 4.57 -18.16
C THR A 150 13.88 4.33 -17.01
N PRO A 151 14.50 3.13 -16.91
CA PRO A 151 14.24 1.91 -17.68
C PRO A 151 12.82 1.35 -17.40
N GLY A 152 12.37 0.41 -18.22
CA GLY A 152 11.02 -0.15 -18.12
C GLY A 152 10.69 -0.77 -16.74
N PRO A 153 9.40 -1.01 -16.45
CA PRO A 153 8.96 -1.53 -15.15
C PRO A 153 9.66 -2.84 -14.74
N VAL A 154 9.97 -2.96 -13.44
CA VAL A 154 10.53 -4.18 -12.86
C VAL A 154 9.56 -4.73 -11.82
N VAL A 155 9.25 -6.02 -11.91
CA VAL A 155 8.41 -6.72 -10.92
C VAL A 155 9.18 -6.82 -9.59
N LEU A 156 8.51 -6.46 -8.50
CA LEU A 156 9.05 -6.58 -7.14
C LEU A 156 8.07 -7.33 -6.23
N THR A 157 8.61 -8.11 -5.31
CA THR A 157 7.82 -8.71 -4.22
C THR A 157 7.74 -7.71 -3.08
N TYR A 158 6.53 -7.21 -2.80
CA TYR A 158 6.35 -6.29 -1.67
C TYR A 158 6.40 -7.06 -0.35
N PRO A 159 7.19 -6.62 0.65
CA PRO A 159 7.30 -7.33 1.92
C PRO A 159 5.98 -7.29 2.68
N THR A 160 5.57 -8.46 3.22
CA THR A 160 4.31 -8.58 3.98
C THR A 160 4.55 -8.52 5.48
N PHE A 161 3.66 -7.85 6.22
CA PHE A 161 3.66 -7.85 7.69
C PHE A 161 3.23 -9.19 8.28
N LEU A 162 2.42 -9.96 7.56
CA LEU A 162 2.00 -11.31 7.94
C LEU A 162 2.53 -12.33 6.92
N PRO A 163 3.14 -13.45 7.37
CA PRO A 163 3.64 -14.52 6.50
C PRO A 163 2.55 -15.42 5.94
#